data_AF-A0A542M3N5-F1
#
_entry.id   AF-A0A542M3N5-F1
#
_cell.length_a   1.000
_cell.length_b   1.000
_cell.length_c   1.000
_cell.angle_alpha   90.00
_cell.angle_beta   90.00
_cell.angle_gamma   90.00
#
_symmetry.space_group_name_H-M   'P 1'
#
loop_
_entity.id
_entity.type
_entity.pdbx_description
1 polymer ?
#
loop_
_entity_poly.entity_id
_entity_poly.type
_entity_poly.pdbx_seq_one_letter_code
_entity_poly.pdbx_strand_id
1 'polypeptide(L)'
;MFRARPSVRKLTSALIVCLGMLPGLAIEQELQLDYRINEHIVLIPAGKHHQARLETTVFQPNGQGPFPLIVINHGKDPGHPNMQPRDRFYHMAHAFVERGYAVMVPMRQGFANSTGRYQDHGCDMTANGYAQAEDIQDTLDFARSQKWIDADRMVVAGQSYGGLATMALGTQDLQGVRGLINFAGGLRDDSNGCGWRSSLVAAFAEYGSQNKLPSLWMYGQNDSLFGPDLVARMHEAFEQNGGSAQLVEYAPFKRDSHGMLASRDGEKVWLKDTMAFLDKVGMPTKVLYKVPEPPVPQPTNFATIDNVDAVPFLSENGKRAYQEYLTKMTPRAFAISPTGGWCWAEEGEDPEARALAACSAKSDQPCRLYSVDEHIVWNPDLAEKAAVTASNTPAPVPAVTGGGGGSPSLGGTVALTN
;
A
#
# COMPACT_ATOMS: atom_id res chain seq x y z
N MET A 1 -22.57 37.89 -21.55
CA MET A 1 -21.71 36.75 -21.95
C MET A 1 -21.25 36.04 -20.69
N PHE A 2 -21.90 34.93 -20.34
CA PHE A 2 -21.61 34.13 -19.14
C PHE A 2 -20.37 33.25 -19.41
N ARG A 3 -19.28 33.48 -18.67
CA ARG A 3 -18.11 32.60 -18.66
C ARG A 3 -18.34 31.47 -17.66
N ALA A 4 -18.52 30.26 -18.18
CA ALA A 4 -18.55 29.03 -17.41
C ALA A 4 -17.21 28.82 -16.66
N ARG A 5 -17.30 28.52 -15.36
CA ARG A 5 -16.16 28.07 -14.54
C ARG A 5 -15.86 26.60 -14.90
N PRO A 6 -14.59 26.17 -15.06
CA PRO A 6 -14.30 24.77 -15.16
C PRO A 6 -14.44 24.11 -13.79
N SER A 7 -15.15 22.97 -13.82
CA SER A 7 -15.42 22.05 -12.72
C SER A 7 -14.12 21.47 -12.14
N VAL A 8 -14.00 21.49 -10.81
CA VAL A 8 -13.01 20.75 -10.04
C VAL A 8 -13.29 19.26 -10.22
N ARG A 9 -12.50 18.57 -11.06
CA ARG A 9 -12.48 17.11 -11.13
C ARG A 9 -11.72 16.59 -9.91
N LYS A 10 -12.44 15.91 -9.02
CA LYS A 10 -11.91 15.21 -7.84
C LYS A 10 -10.95 14.11 -8.31
N LEU A 11 -9.72 14.10 -7.79
CA LEU A 11 -8.94 12.86 -7.68
C LEU A 11 -9.68 11.99 -6.67
N THR A 12 -10.06 10.78 -7.06
CA THR A 12 -10.56 9.79 -6.11
C THR A 12 -9.70 8.55 -6.19
N SER A 13 -8.89 8.40 -5.16
CA SER A 13 -8.45 7.16 -4.54
C SER A 13 -9.61 6.16 -4.41
N ALA A 14 -9.27 4.88 -4.23
CA ALA A 14 -10.19 3.75 -4.04
C ALA A 14 -11.56 4.16 -3.46
N LEU A 15 -12.63 4.04 -4.26
CA LEU A 15 -13.97 4.45 -3.84
C LEU A 15 -14.56 3.38 -2.92
N ILE A 16 -14.84 3.76 -1.68
CA ILE A 16 -15.73 3.01 -0.77
C ILE A 16 -17.01 3.84 -0.69
N VAL A 17 -18.10 3.36 -1.30
CA VAL A 17 -19.39 4.06 -1.20
C VAL A 17 -20.26 3.36 -0.18
N CYS A 18 -20.53 4.10 0.89
CA CYS A 18 -21.20 3.59 2.05
C CYS A 18 -22.05 4.75 2.62
N LEU A 19 -23.25 5.06 2.09
CA LEU A 19 -24.04 6.20 2.58
C LEU A 19 -25.23 5.85 3.49
N GLY A 20 -25.05 6.19 4.76
CA GLY A 20 -26.05 6.43 5.81
C GLY A 20 -25.29 7.21 6.90
N MET A 21 -25.66 8.48 7.13
CA MET A 21 -24.89 9.46 7.89
C MET A 21 -24.69 9.04 9.36
N LEU A 22 -23.44 8.68 9.71
CA LEU A 22 -22.77 8.87 11.00
C LEU A 22 -21.27 8.66 10.71
N PRO A 23 -20.35 9.47 11.26
CA PRO A 23 -18.92 9.22 11.13
C PRO A 23 -18.59 8.00 12.00
N GLY A 24 -18.82 6.81 11.45
CA GLY A 24 -18.22 5.59 11.99
C GLY A 24 -16.72 5.78 11.88
N LEU A 25 -16.03 5.72 13.02
CA LEU A 25 -14.61 5.42 13.05
C LEU A 25 -14.43 4.22 12.12
N ALA A 26 -13.77 4.42 10.98
CA ALA A 26 -13.29 3.29 10.20
C ALA A 26 -12.31 2.59 11.15
N ILE A 27 -12.76 1.49 11.77
CA ILE A 27 -11.85 0.54 12.39
C ILE A 27 -11.11 -0.04 11.19
N GLU A 28 -9.97 0.56 10.88
CA GLU A 28 -9.08 0.08 9.85
C GLU A 28 -8.52 -1.24 10.37
N GLN A 29 -9.08 -2.33 9.88
CA GLN A 29 -8.65 -3.66 10.25
C GLN A 29 -7.22 -3.83 9.74
N GLU A 30 -6.31 -4.15 10.65
CA GLU A 30 -4.95 -4.53 10.29
C GLU A 30 -5.02 -5.62 9.20
N LEU A 31 -4.48 -5.29 8.01
CA LEU A 31 -4.50 -6.21 6.87
C LEU A 31 -3.91 -7.55 7.31
N GLN A 32 -4.64 -8.64 7.07
CA GLN A 32 -4.18 -9.96 7.50
C GLN A 32 -2.84 -10.28 6.83
N LEU A 33 -1.86 -10.64 7.66
CA LEU A 33 -0.55 -11.04 7.20
C LEU A 33 -0.65 -12.31 6.35
N ASP A 34 0.00 -12.30 5.20
CA ASP A 34 0.04 -13.45 4.33
C ASP A 34 1.22 -14.38 4.66
N TYR A 35 0.92 -15.41 5.44
CA TYR A 35 1.89 -16.43 5.82
C TYR A 35 2.44 -17.23 4.63
N ARG A 36 1.79 -17.21 3.45
CA ARG A 36 2.26 -17.92 2.25
C ARG A 36 3.54 -17.33 1.67
N ILE A 37 3.79 -16.05 1.96
CA ILE A 37 4.99 -15.29 1.57
C ILE A 37 5.80 -14.81 2.79
N ASN A 38 5.59 -15.48 3.93
CA ASN A 38 6.18 -15.15 5.23
C ASN A 38 6.08 -13.65 5.55
N GLU A 39 4.93 -13.04 5.30
CA GLU A 39 4.72 -11.64 5.66
C GLU A 39 4.77 -11.47 7.18
N HIS A 40 5.58 -10.53 7.63
CA HIS A 40 5.65 -10.12 9.03
C HIS A 40 6.07 -8.65 9.13
N ILE A 41 5.81 -8.04 10.28
CA ILE A 41 6.15 -6.65 10.56
C ILE A 41 7.35 -6.62 11.51
N VAL A 42 8.32 -5.76 11.20
CA VAL A 42 9.46 -5.46 12.08
C VAL A 42 9.59 -3.95 12.29
N LEU A 43 10.10 -3.55 13.45
CA LEU A 43 10.45 -2.16 13.74
C LEU A 43 11.95 -1.97 13.57
N ILE A 44 12.36 -1.33 12.47
CA ILE A 44 13.78 -1.10 12.17
C ILE A 44 14.26 0.22 12.80
N PRO A 45 15.49 0.29 13.35
CA PRO A 45 16.05 1.53 13.88
C PRO A 45 16.31 2.54 12.76
N ALA A 46 15.93 3.80 12.96
CA ALA A 46 16.10 4.86 11.96
C ALA A 46 16.25 6.26 12.57
N GLY A 47 16.52 7.24 11.71
CA GLY A 47 16.73 8.62 12.07
C GLY A 47 18.05 8.85 12.80
N LYS A 48 18.31 10.12 13.14
CA LYS A 48 19.55 10.53 13.80
C LYS A 48 19.79 9.72 15.08
N HIS A 49 20.94 9.04 15.15
CA HIS A 49 21.33 8.16 16.26
C HIS A 49 20.33 7.01 16.53
N HIS A 50 19.59 6.56 15.53
CA HIS A 50 18.62 5.46 15.63
C HIS A 50 17.52 5.67 16.68
N GLN A 51 17.10 6.92 16.87
CA GLN A 51 16.09 7.30 17.86
C GLN A 51 14.65 7.08 17.37
N ALA A 52 14.45 6.91 16.06
CA ALA A 52 13.17 6.53 15.47
C ALA A 52 13.10 5.02 15.20
N ARG A 53 11.88 4.54 14.95
CA ARG A 53 11.58 3.18 14.54
C ARG A 53 10.64 3.20 13.35
N LEU A 54 11.01 2.56 12.25
CA LEU A 54 10.15 2.43 11.08
C LEU A 54 9.39 1.10 11.13
N GLU A 55 8.07 1.17 11.10
CA GLU A 55 7.21 0.02 10.82
C GLU A 55 7.51 -0.47 9.40
N THR A 56 8.07 -1.67 9.30
CA THR A 56 8.50 -2.23 8.01
C THR A 56 7.80 -3.56 7.79
N THR A 57 7.05 -3.64 6.68
CA THR A 57 6.52 -4.92 6.20
C THR A 57 7.64 -5.69 5.54
N VAL A 58 7.84 -6.95 5.94
CA VAL A 58 8.84 -7.84 5.36
C VAL A 58 8.15 -9.04 4.75
N PHE A 59 8.50 -9.35 3.50
CA PHE A 59 8.15 -10.60 2.84
C PHE A 59 9.43 -11.39 2.57
N GLN A 60 9.42 -12.67 2.89
CA GLN A 60 10.63 -13.49 2.88
C GLN A 60 10.38 -14.82 2.16
N PRO A 61 11.20 -15.18 1.15
CA PRO A 61 11.11 -16.51 0.55
C PRO A 61 11.45 -17.61 1.57
N ASN A 62 10.87 -18.79 1.38
CA ASN A 62 11.24 -19.96 2.18
C ASN A 62 12.71 -20.35 1.94
N GLY A 63 13.47 -20.60 3.01
CA GLY A 63 14.87 -21.01 2.93
C GLY A 63 15.78 -20.20 3.85
N GLN A 64 17.08 -20.51 3.82
CA GLN A 64 18.07 -19.88 4.70
C GLN A 64 18.65 -18.56 4.15
N GLY A 65 18.40 -18.24 2.88
CA GLY A 65 19.07 -17.13 2.19
C GLY A 65 20.55 -17.44 1.85
N PRO A 66 21.38 -16.41 1.62
CA PRO A 66 21.01 -15.00 1.57
C PRO A 66 20.15 -14.68 0.33
N PHE A 67 19.12 -13.86 0.51
CA PHE A 67 18.20 -13.46 -0.56
C PHE A 67 18.57 -12.08 -1.11
N PRO A 68 18.57 -11.87 -2.43
CA PRO A 68 18.53 -10.52 -3.00
C PRO A 68 17.38 -9.71 -2.40
N LEU A 69 17.56 -8.39 -2.29
CA LEU A 69 16.57 -7.51 -1.66
C LEU A 69 15.95 -6.55 -2.67
N ILE A 70 14.65 -6.31 -2.52
CA ILE A 70 14.02 -5.08 -2.97
C ILE A 70 13.43 -4.30 -1.79
N VAL A 71 13.77 -3.01 -1.70
CA VAL A 71 13.07 -2.06 -0.82
C VAL A 71 12.03 -1.31 -1.63
N ILE A 72 10.76 -1.28 -1.20
CA ILE A 72 9.67 -0.60 -1.93
C ILE A 72 9.14 0.55 -1.06
N ASN A 73 9.18 1.77 -1.59
CA ASN A 73 8.86 2.98 -0.84
C ASN A 73 7.49 3.55 -1.19
N HIS A 74 6.70 3.82 -0.14
CA HIS A 74 5.34 4.32 -0.26
C HIS A 74 5.24 5.78 -0.74
N GLY A 75 4.07 6.12 -1.27
CA GLY A 75 3.69 7.49 -1.62
C GLY A 75 3.34 8.34 -0.39
N LYS A 76 2.52 9.38 -0.60
CA LYS A 76 1.90 10.14 0.49
C LYS A 76 0.53 10.59 0.02
N ASP A 77 -0.48 10.18 0.77
CA ASP A 77 -1.84 10.65 0.56
C ASP A 77 -2.08 12.00 1.27
N PRO A 78 -3.15 12.73 0.92
CA PRO A 78 -3.61 13.88 1.69
C PRO A 78 -3.96 13.48 3.13
N GLY A 79 -3.78 14.40 4.07
CA GLY A 79 -4.09 14.19 5.49
C GLY A 79 -2.85 13.99 6.37
N HIS A 80 -3.07 13.58 7.62
CA HIS A 80 -2.00 13.38 8.58
C HIS A 80 -1.23 12.09 8.28
N PRO A 81 0.11 12.12 8.11
CA PRO A 81 0.92 10.93 7.80
C PRO A 81 0.70 9.74 8.75
N ASN A 82 0.56 10.01 10.06
CA ASN A 82 0.37 8.97 11.08
C ASN A 82 -1.04 8.33 11.07
N MET A 83 -1.96 8.86 10.26
CA MET A 83 -3.28 8.29 10.04
C MET A 83 -3.37 7.56 8.69
N GLN A 84 -2.28 7.52 7.92
CA GLN A 84 -2.22 6.76 6.67
C GLN A 84 -1.96 5.29 7.01
N PRO A 85 -2.63 4.35 6.32
CA PRO A 85 -2.39 2.94 6.53
C PRO A 85 -0.96 2.53 6.16
N ARG A 86 -0.55 1.39 6.73
CA ARG A 86 0.67 0.70 6.31
C ARG A 86 0.53 0.22 4.86
N ASP A 87 1.54 0.51 4.04
CA ASP A 87 1.67 -0.02 2.69
C ASP A 87 2.34 -1.40 2.67
N ARG A 88 1.92 -2.21 1.68
CA ARG A 88 2.39 -3.59 1.48
C ARG A 88 2.92 -3.83 0.07
N PHE A 89 2.38 -3.14 -0.92
CA PHE A 89 2.64 -3.40 -2.34
C PHE A 89 2.48 -4.89 -2.68
N TYR A 90 1.44 -5.54 -2.16
CA TYR A 90 1.34 -7.00 -2.08
C TYR A 90 1.59 -7.71 -3.42
N HIS A 91 1.02 -7.22 -4.52
CA HIS A 91 1.22 -7.83 -5.85
C HIS A 91 2.67 -7.73 -6.33
N MET A 92 3.34 -6.60 -6.08
CA MET A 92 4.75 -6.44 -6.40
C MET A 92 5.60 -7.32 -5.47
N ALA A 93 5.34 -7.30 -4.17
CA ALA A 93 6.03 -8.13 -3.21
C ALA A 93 5.93 -9.63 -3.58
N HIS A 94 4.74 -10.10 -3.93
CA HIS A 94 4.49 -11.46 -4.39
C HIS A 94 5.37 -11.84 -5.59
N ALA A 95 5.35 -11.03 -6.65
CA ALA A 95 6.15 -11.28 -7.86
C ALA A 95 7.67 -11.32 -7.59
N PHE A 96 8.15 -10.56 -6.61
CA PHE A 96 9.56 -10.57 -6.20
C PHE A 96 9.89 -11.78 -5.30
N VAL A 97 9.01 -12.16 -4.36
CA VAL A 97 9.17 -13.36 -3.54
C VAL A 97 9.21 -14.64 -4.40
N GLU A 98 8.38 -14.72 -5.44
CA GLU A 98 8.43 -15.82 -6.42
C GLU A 98 9.80 -15.95 -7.10
N ARG A 99 10.53 -14.85 -7.23
CA ARG A 99 11.88 -14.79 -7.83
C ARG A 99 13.00 -14.91 -6.79
N GLY A 100 12.64 -15.18 -5.55
CA GLY A 100 13.58 -15.41 -4.45
C GLY A 100 14.12 -14.15 -3.81
N TYR A 101 13.42 -13.03 -3.92
CA TYR A 101 13.78 -11.80 -3.23
C TYR A 101 13.16 -11.74 -1.85
N ALA A 102 13.95 -11.26 -0.90
CA ALA A 102 13.40 -10.57 0.26
C ALA A 102 12.80 -9.24 -0.19
N VAL A 103 11.72 -8.82 0.45
CA VAL A 103 11.06 -7.54 0.18
C VAL A 103 10.89 -6.80 1.51
N MET A 104 11.29 -5.54 1.54
CA MET A 104 11.07 -4.64 2.68
C MET A 104 10.29 -3.42 2.23
N VAL A 105 9.21 -3.10 2.94
CA VAL A 105 8.37 -1.92 2.69
C VAL A 105 8.36 -1.07 3.96
N PRO A 106 9.32 -0.15 4.11
CA PRO A 106 9.40 0.71 5.30
C PRO A 106 8.35 1.83 5.20
N MET A 107 7.57 2.02 6.26
CA MET A 107 6.82 3.25 6.48
C MET A 107 7.78 4.30 7.03
N ARG A 108 8.01 5.39 6.29
CA ARG A 108 8.96 6.45 6.67
C ARG A 108 8.52 7.15 7.97
N GLN A 109 9.43 7.91 8.59
CA GLN A 109 9.19 8.52 9.91
C GLN A 109 7.87 9.32 9.94
N GLY A 110 7.08 9.07 10.99
CA GLY A 110 5.78 9.71 11.20
C GLY A 110 4.62 9.19 10.35
N PHE A 111 4.82 8.19 9.48
CA PHE A 111 3.74 7.49 8.78
C PHE A 111 3.30 6.24 9.52
N ALA A 112 2.01 5.87 9.40
CA ALA A 112 1.44 4.68 10.04
C ALA A 112 1.89 4.55 11.51
N ASN A 113 2.39 3.38 11.92
CA ASN A 113 2.90 3.18 13.28
C ASN A 113 4.40 3.50 13.45
N SER A 114 5.06 4.08 12.44
CA SER A 114 6.45 4.53 12.57
C SER A 114 6.56 5.70 13.55
N THR A 115 7.59 5.67 14.39
CA THR A 115 7.90 6.80 15.27
C THR A 115 8.66 7.88 14.51
N GLY A 116 9.16 8.90 15.22
CA GLY A 116 9.82 10.04 14.59
C GLY A 116 8.82 11.06 14.07
N ARG A 117 9.24 11.90 13.13
CA ARG A 117 8.38 12.95 12.55
C ARG A 117 8.57 13.01 11.05
N TYR A 118 7.44 13.13 10.34
CA TYR A 118 7.45 13.53 8.95
C TYR A 118 7.97 14.97 8.82
N GLN A 119 8.90 15.18 7.89
CA GLN A 119 9.46 16.50 7.56
C GLN A 119 8.84 17.00 6.27
N ASP A 120 8.25 18.20 6.32
CA ASP A 120 7.65 18.87 5.16
C ASP A 120 8.49 20.07 4.76
N HIS A 121 9.02 20.05 3.54
CA HIS A 121 9.78 21.16 2.98
C HIS A 121 8.95 22.00 1.99
N GLY A 122 7.63 21.80 1.96
CA GLY A 122 6.70 22.52 1.10
C GLY A 122 7.13 22.45 -0.37
N CYS A 123 7.28 23.62 -0.99
CA CYS A 123 7.61 23.71 -2.41
C CYS A 123 9.05 23.28 -2.78
N ASP A 124 9.92 23.02 -1.81
CA ASP A 124 11.28 22.52 -2.08
C ASP A 124 11.25 21.00 -2.32
N MET A 125 11.05 20.60 -3.57
CA MET A 125 10.93 19.18 -3.95
C MET A 125 12.26 18.43 -3.78
N THR A 126 13.39 19.14 -3.86
CA THR A 126 14.73 18.60 -3.64
C THR A 126 14.90 18.21 -2.18
N ALA A 127 14.65 19.14 -1.25
CA ALA A 127 14.77 18.87 0.18
C ALA A 127 13.79 17.80 0.65
N ASN A 128 12.56 17.81 0.13
CA ASN A 128 11.57 16.76 0.40
C ASN A 128 12.09 15.36 0.01
N GLY A 129 12.67 15.20 -1.19
CA GLY A 129 13.20 13.90 -1.61
C GLY A 129 14.38 13.45 -0.76
N TYR A 130 15.35 14.32 -0.48
CA TYR A 130 16.49 13.98 0.37
C TYR A 130 16.08 13.61 1.80
N ALA A 131 15.21 14.39 2.43
CA ALA A 131 14.75 14.12 3.79
C ALA A 131 14.05 12.75 3.91
N GLN A 132 13.35 12.32 2.85
CA GLN A 132 12.72 11.01 2.82
C GLN A 132 13.68 9.87 2.45
N ALA A 133 14.75 10.15 1.71
CA ALA A 133 15.77 9.17 1.36
C ALA A 133 16.57 8.69 2.57
N GLU A 134 16.70 9.50 3.63
CA GLU A 134 17.38 9.14 4.88
C GLU A 134 16.78 7.86 5.51
N ASP A 135 15.46 7.75 5.58
CA ASP A 135 14.78 6.57 6.12
C ASP A 135 14.97 5.31 5.24
N ILE A 136 15.13 5.50 3.93
CA ILE A 136 15.41 4.41 2.98
C ILE A 136 16.85 3.92 3.17
N GLN A 137 17.80 4.83 3.40
CA GLN A 137 19.17 4.49 3.74
C GLN A 137 19.24 3.68 5.05
N ASP A 138 18.54 4.10 6.10
CA ASP A 138 18.46 3.36 7.37
C ASP A 138 17.90 1.94 7.17
N THR A 139 16.92 1.79 6.26
CA THR A 139 16.39 0.48 5.88
C THR A 139 17.43 -0.40 5.21
N LEU A 140 18.22 0.15 4.28
CA LEU A 140 19.32 -0.57 3.64
C LEU A 140 20.40 -0.95 4.65
N ASP A 141 20.76 -0.07 5.57
CA ASP A 141 21.76 -0.34 6.62
C ASP A 141 21.30 -1.45 7.58
N PHE A 142 20.03 -1.42 7.98
CA PHE A 142 19.44 -2.52 8.73
C PHE A 142 19.49 -3.83 7.93
N ALA A 143 19.10 -3.81 6.65
CA ALA A 143 19.07 -5.00 5.82
C ALA A 143 20.47 -5.62 5.63
N ARG A 144 21.51 -4.79 5.44
CA ARG A 144 22.92 -5.24 5.35
C ARG A 144 23.39 -5.97 6.60
N SER A 145 22.83 -5.67 7.78
CA SER A 145 23.16 -6.37 9.03
C SER A 145 22.48 -7.75 9.17
N GLN A 146 21.54 -8.08 8.28
CA GLN A 146 20.81 -9.34 8.33
C GLN A 146 21.53 -10.44 7.53
N LYS A 147 21.88 -11.55 8.20
CA LYS A 147 22.60 -12.68 7.55
C LYS A 147 21.81 -13.38 6.44
N TRP A 148 20.49 -13.21 6.42
CA TRP A 148 19.60 -13.81 5.43
C TRP A 148 19.37 -12.89 4.21
N ILE A 149 19.96 -11.69 4.19
CA ILE A 149 19.96 -10.77 3.05
C ILE A 149 21.29 -10.84 2.32
N ASP A 150 21.24 -10.83 0.99
CA ASP A 150 22.39 -10.63 0.13
C ASP A 150 22.64 -9.13 -0.04
N ALA A 151 23.56 -8.60 0.78
CA ALA A 151 23.92 -7.20 0.80
C ALA A 151 24.59 -6.71 -0.50
N ASP A 152 25.00 -7.59 -1.42
CA ASP A 152 25.62 -7.21 -2.70
C ASP A 152 24.62 -7.17 -3.86
N ARG A 153 23.37 -7.59 -3.64
CA ARG A 153 22.31 -7.65 -4.65
C ARG A 153 21.03 -7.04 -4.11
N MET A 154 20.97 -5.72 -4.13
CA MET A 154 19.81 -4.94 -3.69
C MET A 154 19.31 -4.01 -4.80
N VAL A 155 18.00 -3.76 -4.83
CA VAL A 155 17.38 -2.72 -5.63
C VAL A 155 16.38 -1.93 -4.80
N VAL A 156 16.14 -0.67 -5.18
CA VAL A 156 15.20 0.20 -4.48
C VAL A 156 14.15 0.66 -5.46
N ALA A 157 12.89 0.50 -5.10
CA ALA A 157 11.74 0.96 -5.86
C ALA A 157 10.92 1.94 -5.04
N GLY A 158 10.14 2.79 -5.70
CA GLY A 158 9.18 3.62 -5.01
C GLY A 158 8.08 4.13 -5.94
N GLN A 159 6.92 4.41 -5.35
CA GLN A 159 5.77 4.97 -6.06
C GLN A 159 5.44 6.37 -5.57
N SER A 160 5.06 7.27 -6.49
CA SER A 160 4.69 8.65 -6.14
C SER A 160 5.78 9.35 -5.33
N TYR A 161 5.48 9.83 -4.12
CA TYR A 161 6.49 10.44 -3.27
C TYR A 161 7.63 9.49 -2.88
N GLY A 162 7.37 8.19 -2.81
CA GLY A 162 8.41 7.17 -2.64
C GLY A 162 9.32 7.05 -3.87
N GLY A 163 8.80 7.29 -5.07
CA GLY A 163 9.60 7.36 -6.30
C GLY A 163 10.53 8.57 -6.31
N LEU A 164 10.05 9.74 -5.85
CA LEU A 164 10.90 10.93 -5.65
C LEU A 164 12.05 10.64 -4.67
N ALA A 165 11.72 10.06 -3.52
CA ALA A 165 12.71 9.70 -2.49
C ALA A 165 13.70 8.63 -2.97
N THR A 166 13.23 7.65 -3.77
CA THR A 166 14.09 6.62 -4.39
C THR A 166 15.11 7.23 -5.33
N MET A 167 14.71 8.23 -6.13
CA MET A 167 15.64 8.92 -7.03
C MET A 167 16.60 9.84 -6.28
N ALA A 168 16.15 10.49 -5.21
CA ALA A 168 17.02 11.27 -4.32
C ALA A 168 18.06 10.39 -3.60
N LEU A 169 17.68 9.18 -3.18
CA LEU A 169 18.61 8.20 -2.60
C LEU A 169 19.75 7.84 -3.57
N GLY A 170 19.47 7.83 -4.88
CA GLY A 170 20.43 7.52 -5.94
C GLY A 170 21.65 8.44 -6.03
N THR A 171 21.66 9.54 -5.28
CA THR A 171 22.82 10.44 -5.17
C THR A 171 23.85 9.96 -4.14
N GLN A 172 23.46 9.04 -3.25
CA GLN A 172 24.32 8.51 -2.20
C GLN A 172 25.22 7.38 -2.70
N ASP A 173 26.30 7.09 -1.98
CA ASP A 173 27.10 5.89 -2.22
C ASP A 173 26.43 4.67 -1.58
N LEU A 174 25.71 3.89 -2.40
CA LEU A 174 24.86 2.80 -1.94
C LEU A 174 25.50 1.44 -2.22
N GLN A 175 26.37 0.98 -1.31
CA GLN A 175 27.02 -0.32 -1.45
C GLN A 175 26.00 -1.44 -1.68
N GLY A 176 26.21 -2.21 -2.76
CA GLY A 176 25.39 -3.36 -3.13
C GLY A 176 24.03 -3.06 -3.76
N VAL A 177 23.62 -1.79 -3.83
CA VAL A 177 22.44 -1.40 -4.61
C VAL A 177 22.82 -1.33 -6.08
N ARG A 178 22.08 -2.04 -6.93
CA ARG A 178 22.40 -2.23 -8.36
C ARG A 178 21.57 -1.34 -9.29
N GLY A 179 20.41 -0.87 -8.83
CA GLY A 179 19.54 -0.04 -9.63
C GLY A 179 18.33 0.48 -8.85
N LEU A 180 17.69 1.48 -9.44
CA LEU A 180 16.53 2.18 -8.89
C LEU A 180 15.31 2.03 -9.81
N ILE A 181 14.11 1.89 -9.25
CA ILE A 181 12.87 1.79 -10.02
C ILE A 181 11.88 2.87 -9.55
N ASN A 182 11.56 3.78 -10.45
CA ASN A 182 10.71 4.93 -10.19
C ASN A 182 9.33 4.72 -10.85
N PHE A 183 8.32 4.38 -10.06
CA PHE A 183 6.93 4.24 -10.50
C PHE A 183 6.15 5.52 -10.27
N ALA A 184 5.78 6.23 -11.34
CA ALA A 184 5.00 7.46 -11.25
C ALA A 184 5.54 8.44 -10.17
N GLY A 185 6.87 8.57 -10.04
CA GLY A 185 7.47 9.28 -8.92
C GLY A 185 7.44 10.79 -9.04
N GLY A 186 7.20 11.44 -7.91
CA GLY A 186 7.16 12.88 -7.78
C GLY A 186 6.46 13.30 -6.49
N LEU A 187 6.36 14.61 -6.28
CA LEU A 187 5.55 15.18 -5.22
C LEU A 187 4.75 16.34 -5.78
N ARG A 188 3.49 16.44 -5.35
CA ARG A 188 2.61 17.55 -5.68
C ARG A 188 2.33 18.36 -4.43
N ASP A 189 2.54 19.67 -4.52
CA ASP A 189 2.19 20.63 -3.50
C ASP A 189 1.33 21.73 -4.13
N ASP A 190 0.04 21.75 -3.80
CA ASP A 190 -0.93 22.75 -4.29
C ASP A 190 -1.01 24.00 -3.40
N SER A 191 -0.07 24.19 -2.47
CA SER A 191 0.01 25.40 -1.66
C SER A 191 0.13 26.66 -2.53
N ASN A 192 -0.53 27.73 -2.09
CA ASN A 192 -0.65 28.95 -2.88
C ASN A 192 0.72 29.57 -3.18
N GLY A 193 1.00 29.83 -4.47
CA GLY A 193 2.28 30.39 -4.92
C GLY A 193 3.38 29.36 -5.20
N CYS A 194 3.15 28.06 -4.96
CA CYS A 194 4.14 27.03 -5.27
C CYS A 194 4.16 26.69 -6.77
N GLY A 195 5.30 26.92 -7.42
CA GLY A 195 5.61 26.37 -8.74
C GLY A 195 6.04 24.91 -8.67
N TRP A 196 5.22 24.03 -8.08
CA TRP A 196 5.66 22.66 -7.74
C TRP A 196 6.16 21.88 -8.95
N ARG A 197 5.58 22.08 -10.15
CA ARG A 197 6.03 21.41 -11.38
C ARG A 197 7.45 21.81 -11.78
N SER A 198 7.78 23.10 -11.72
CA SER A 198 9.14 23.57 -12.01
C SER A 198 10.12 23.18 -10.90
N SER A 199 9.68 23.21 -9.64
CA SER A 199 10.49 22.75 -8.52
C SER A 199 10.79 21.25 -8.63
N LEU A 200 9.81 20.46 -9.06
CA LEU A 200 9.98 19.02 -9.28
C LEU A 200 10.97 18.73 -10.41
N VAL A 201 10.89 19.45 -11.55
CA VAL A 201 11.90 19.35 -12.62
C VAL A 201 13.29 19.72 -12.11
N ALA A 202 13.41 20.79 -11.30
CA ALA A 202 14.69 21.17 -10.70
C ALA A 202 15.24 20.11 -9.74
N ALA A 203 14.38 19.45 -8.96
CA ALA A 203 14.79 18.35 -8.09
C ALA A 203 15.34 17.17 -8.89
N PHE A 204 14.69 16.78 -9.99
CA PHE A 204 15.22 15.72 -10.86
C PHE A 204 16.51 16.13 -11.58
N ALA A 205 16.70 17.40 -11.94
CA ALA A 205 17.98 17.91 -12.44
C ALA A 205 19.10 17.72 -11.40
N GLU A 206 18.84 18.13 -10.16
CA GLU A 206 19.75 18.00 -9.03
C GLU A 206 20.13 16.53 -8.77
N TYR A 207 19.14 15.64 -8.69
CA TYR A 207 19.41 14.22 -8.50
C TYR A 207 20.21 13.63 -9.65
N GLY A 208 19.94 14.04 -10.89
CA GLY A 208 20.71 13.64 -12.07
C GLY A 208 22.19 14.02 -11.95
N SER A 209 22.48 15.22 -11.46
CA SER A 209 23.86 15.73 -11.30
C SER A 209 24.72 14.94 -10.32
N GLN A 210 24.09 14.26 -9.36
CA GLN A 210 24.77 13.47 -8.33
C GLN A 210 24.50 11.97 -8.47
N ASN A 211 23.72 11.55 -9.47
CA ASN A 211 23.24 10.18 -9.61
C ASN A 211 24.40 9.20 -9.84
N LYS A 212 24.36 8.08 -9.11
CA LYS A 212 25.40 7.03 -9.19
C LYS A 212 24.93 5.71 -9.76
N LEU A 213 23.61 5.55 -9.95
CA LEU A 213 22.99 4.27 -10.29
C LEU A 213 22.14 4.37 -11.56
N PRO A 214 22.05 3.30 -12.38
CA PRO A 214 21.06 3.24 -13.44
C PRO A 214 19.65 3.15 -12.83
N SER A 215 18.67 3.72 -13.54
CA SER A 215 17.27 3.69 -13.10
C SER A 215 16.30 3.30 -14.23
N LEU A 216 15.17 2.70 -13.84
CA LEU A 216 14.00 2.48 -14.69
C LEU A 216 12.87 3.38 -14.21
N TRP A 217 12.27 4.14 -15.11
CA TRP A 217 11.17 5.06 -14.83
C TRP A 217 9.93 4.59 -15.57
N MET A 218 8.80 4.46 -14.88
CA MET A 218 7.55 3.98 -15.46
C MET A 218 6.42 4.95 -15.17
N TYR A 219 5.88 5.57 -16.22
CA TYR A 219 4.82 6.58 -16.13
C TYR A 219 3.72 6.30 -17.16
N GLY A 220 2.46 6.50 -16.78
CA GLY A 220 1.32 6.19 -17.64
C GLY A 220 0.71 7.44 -18.28
N GLN A 221 0.22 7.30 -19.50
CA GLN A 221 -0.27 8.44 -20.30
C GLN A 221 -1.45 9.21 -19.69
N ASN A 222 -2.29 8.55 -18.87
CA ASN A 222 -3.41 9.18 -18.15
C ASN A 222 -3.14 9.38 -16.65
N ASP A 223 -1.88 9.44 -16.21
CA ASP A 223 -1.55 9.80 -14.83
C ASP A 223 -2.06 11.23 -14.53
N SER A 224 -2.92 11.35 -13.52
CA SER A 224 -3.58 12.62 -13.19
C SER A 224 -2.68 13.63 -12.46
N LEU A 225 -1.55 13.17 -11.92
CA LEU A 225 -0.56 13.99 -11.21
C LEU A 225 0.62 14.33 -12.11
N PHE A 226 1.21 13.32 -12.75
CA PHE A 226 2.46 13.41 -13.49
C PHE A 226 2.25 13.01 -14.95
N GLY A 227 1.56 13.88 -15.70
CA GLY A 227 1.30 13.66 -17.12
C GLY A 227 2.56 13.73 -18.00
N PRO A 228 2.49 13.22 -19.25
CA PRO A 228 3.65 13.01 -20.13
C PRO A 228 4.57 14.23 -20.32
N ASP A 229 4.01 15.44 -20.48
CA ASP A 229 4.81 16.67 -20.63
C ASP A 229 5.71 16.94 -19.41
N LEU A 230 5.18 16.73 -18.20
CA LEU A 230 5.95 16.94 -16.98
C LEU A 230 7.02 15.86 -16.86
N VAL A 231 6.68 14.61 -17.17
CA VAL A 231 7.60 13.47 -17.11
C VAL A 231 8.75 13.64 -18.09
N ALA A 232 8.47 14.03 -19.33
CA ALA A 232 9.49 14.33 -20.32
C ALA A 232 10.48 15.39 -19.82
N ARG A 233 9.98 16.48 -19.23
CA ARG A 233 10.85 17.53 -18.65
C ARG A 233 11.67 17.06 -17.45
N MET A 234 11.09 16.23 -16.58
CA MET A 234 11.83 15.65 -15.43
C MET A 234 12.94 14.71 -15.91
N HIS A 235 12.63 13.82 -16.85
CA HIS A 235 13.56 12.84 -17.40
C HIS A 235 14.68 13.51 -18.19
N GLU A 236 14.34 14.47 -19.07
CA GLU A 236 15.31 15.27 -19.82
C GLU A 236 16.26 16.02 -18.88
N ALA A 237 15.73 16.67 -17.85
CA ALA A 237 16.55 17.40 -16.88
C ALA A 237 17.48 16.46 -16.10
N PHE A 238 16.99 15.28 -15.71
CA PHE A 238 17.80 14.26 -15.02
C PHE A 238 18.96 13.76 -15.90
N GLU A 239 18.69 13.40 -17.16
CA GLU A 239 19.71 12.88 -18.08
C GLU A 239 20.72 13.95 -18.52
N GLN A 240 20.26 15.19 -18.81
CA GLN A 240 21.15 16.29 -19.20
C GLN A 240 22.15 16.68 -18.10
N ASN A 241 21.81 16.40 -16.84
CA ASN A 241 22.69 16.65 -15.71
C ASN A 241 23.61 15.47 -15.37
N GLY A 242 23.54 14.35 -16.09
CA GLY A 242 24.44 13.20 -15.92
C GLY A 242 23.78 11.95 -15.37
N GLY A 243 22.47 12.00 -15.08
CA GLY A 243 21.70 10.83 -14.69
C GLY A 243 21.56 9.80 -15.81
N SER A 244 21.31 8.54 -15.44
CA SER A 244 21.00 7.47 -16.40
C SER A 244 19.65 6.83 -16.06
N ALA A 245 18.65 7.05 -16.92
CA ALA A 245 17.29 6.58 -16.68
C ALA A 245 16.66 6.03 -17.97
N GLN A 246 16.21 4.78 -17.95
CA GLN A 246 15.33 4.27 -18.98
C GLN A 246 13.90 4.72 -18.69
N LEU A 247 13.31 5.56 -19.54
CA LEU A 247 11.90 5.93 -19.45
C LEU A 247 11.02 4.95 -20.23
N VAL A 248 10.01 4.39 -19.56
CA VAL A 248 8.93 3.59 -20.15
C VAL A 248 7.61 4.33 -19.93
N GLU A 249 7.07 4.85 -21.03
CA GLU A 249 5.73 5.43 -21.06
C GLU A 249 4.72 4.40 -21.54
N TYR A 250 3.76 4.04 -20.68
CA TYR A 250 2.75 3.03 -21.00
C TYR A 250 1.38 3.64 -21.31
N ALA A 251 0.58 2.89 -22.07
CA ALA A 251 -0.77 3.27 -22.47
C ALA A 251 -1.69 3.52 -21.24
N PRO A 252 -2.82 4.23 -21.39
CA PRO A 252 -3.69 4.54 -20.26
C PRO A 252 -4.07 3.30 -19.45
N PHE A 253 -3.76 3.32 -18.15
CA PHE A 253 -4.19 2.29 -17.22
C PHE A 253 -5.47 2.75 -16.52
N LYS A 254 -6.56 2.03 -16.79
CA LYS A 254 -7.87 2.24 -16.15
C LYS A 254 -8.28 3.72 -16.16
N ARG A 255 -8.83 4.24 -15.05
CA ARG A 255 -9.19 5.67 -14.92
C ARG A 255 -7.98 6.57 -14.71
N ASP A 256 -6.98 6.09 -14.00
CA ASP A 256 -5.79 6.85 -13.63
C ASP A 256 -4.59 5.92 -13.49
N SER A 257 -3.53 6.19 -14.26
CA SER A 257 -2.29 5.41 -14.20
C SER A 257 -1.53 5.57 -12.89
N HIS A 258 -1.83 6.62 -12.11
CA HIS A 258 -1.14 6.83 -10.83
C HIS A 258 -1.35 5.67 -9.85
N GLY A 259 -2.49 4.97 -9.94
CA GLY A 259 -2.84 3.80 -9.13
C GLY A 259 -2.36 2.46 -9.69
N MET A 260 -1.57 2.43 -10.76
CA MET A 260 -1.21 1.21 -11.49
C MET A 260 -0.54 0.16 -10.59
N LEU A 261 0.40 0.56 -9.73
CA LEU A 261 1.18 -0.36 -8.90
C LEU A 261 0.37 -1.03 -7.79
N ALA A 262 -0.71 -0.38 -7.32
CA ALA A 262 -1.57 -0.89 -6.26
C ALA A 262 -2.62 -1.91 -6.76
N SER A 263 -2.84 -1.98 -8.08
CA SER A 263 -3.83 -2.87 -8.68
C SER A 263 -3.20 -4.20 -9.09
N ARG A 264 -3.88 -5.32 -8.83
CA ARG A 264 -3.48 -6.65 -9.32
C ARG A 264 -3.24 -6.70 -10.84
N ASP A 265 -4.01 -5.94 -11.62
CA ASP A 265 -3.86 -5.90 -13.08
C ASP A 265 -2.61 -5.14 -13.54
N GLY A 266 -1.97 -4.39 -12.64
CA GLY A 266 -0.78 -3.60 -12.92
C GLY A 266 0.44 -4.46 -13.28
N GLU A 267 0.52 -5.69 -12.77
CA GLU A 267 1.64 -6.60 -13.06
C GLU A 267 1.89 -6.78 -14.56
N LYS A 268 0.81 -6.89 -15.35
CA LYS A 268 0.86 -7.03 -16.82
C LYS A 268 1.47 -5.81 -17.51
N VAL A 269 1.51 -4.66 -16.83
CA VAL A 269 2.08 -3.40 -17.31
C VAL A 269 3.55 -3.30 -16.92
N TRP A 270 3.88 -3.51 -15.64
CA TRP A 270 5.23 -3.19 -15.14
C TRP A 270 6.24 -4.34 -15.19
N LEU A 271 5.78 -5.59 -15.12
CA LEU A 271 6.65 -6.73 -14.83
C LEU A 271 7.70 -6.95 -15.91
N LYS A 272 7.31 -6.87 -17.19
CA LYS A 272 8.21 -7.16 -18.31
C LYS A 272 9.41 -6.22 -18.32
N ASP A 273 9.18 -4.91 -18.29
CA ASP A 273 10.24 -3.91 -18.35
C ASP A 273 11.07 -3.88 -17.07
N THR A 274 10.43 -4.12 -15.91
CA THR A 274 11.14 -4.28 -14.63
C THR A 274 12.11 -5.45 -14.70
N MET A 275 11.68 -6.63 -15.16
CA MET A 275 12.57 -7.80 -15.26
C MET A 275 13.70 -7.57 -16.28
N ALA A 276 13.43 -6.90 -17.40
CA ALA A 276 14.48 -6.55 -18.35
C ALA A 276 15.53 -5.61 -17.75
N PHE A 277 15.10 -4.63 -16.95
CA PHE A 277 16.00 -3.73 -16.22
C PHE A 277 16.81 -4.49 -15.16
N LEU A 278 16.16 -5.34 -14.35
CA LEU A 278 16.82 -6.15 -13.33
C LEU A 278 17.91 -7.04 -13.91
N ASP A 279 17.63 -7.72 -15.04
CA ASP A 279 18.62 -8.54 -15.75
C ASP A 279 19.84 -7.70 -16.16
N LYS A 280 19.61 -6.51 -16.73
CA LYS A 280 20.65 -5.57 -17.14
C LYS A 280 21.54 -5.12 -15.98
N VAL A 281 20.98 -4.95 -14.78
CA VAL A 281 21.74 -4.55 -13.58
C VAL A 281 22.27 -5.74 -12.75
N GLY A 282 22.20 -6.96 -13.30
CA GLY A 282 22.78 -8.16 -12.69
C GLY A 282 21.95 -8.76 -11.55
N MET A 283 20.64 -8.46 -11.53
CA MET A 283 19.71 -8.93 -10.53
C MET A 283 18.91 -10.14 -11.05
N PRO A 284 18.57 -11.15 -10.21
CA PRO A 284 17.89 -12.35 -10.67
C PRO A 284 16.45 -12.08 -11.13
N THR A 285 16.01 -12.76 -12.19
CA THR A 285 14.69 -12.53 -12.80
C THR A 285 13.86 -13.81 -12.95
N LYS A 286 14.47 -14.97 -12.73
CA LYS A 286 13.82 -16.29 -12.85
C LYS A 286 12.87 -16.51 -11.69
N VAL A 287 11.68 -17.02 -11.99
CA VAL A 287 10.77 -17.55 -10.97
C VAL A 287 11.40 -18.82 -10.39
N LEU A 288 11.59 -18.84 -9.07
CA LEU A 288 12.21 -19.91 -8.31
C LEU A 288 11.21 -20.61 -7.38
N TYR A 289 10.24 -19.87 -6.86
CA TYR A 289 9.26 -20.34 -5.90
C TYR A 289 7.87 -20.24 -6.50
N LYS A 290 7.03 -21.25 -6.23
CA LYS A 290 5.60 -21.17 -6.46
C LYS A 290 4.95 -20.77 -5.16
N VAL A 291 4.50 -19.52 -5.08
CA VAL A 291 3.70 -19.06 -3.95
C VAL A 291 2.26 -19.59 -4.15
N PRO A 292 1.65 -20.21 -3.13
CA PRO A 292 0.24 -20.59 -3.23
C PRO A 292 -0.63 -19.35 -3.44
N GLU A 293 -1.52 -19.39 -4.44
CA GLU A 293 -2.47 -18.30 -4.70
C GLU A 293 -3.40 -18.05 -3.50
N PRO A 294 -3.91 -16.81 -3.32
CA PRO A 294 -4.86 -16.54 -2.25
C PRO A 294 -6.12 -17.37 -2.48
N PRO A 295 -6.81 -17.79 -1.41
CA PRO A 295 -8.11 -18.44 -1.56
C PRO A 295 -9.10 -17.43 -2.17
N VAL A 296 -9.33 -17.54 -3.48
CA VAL A 296 -10.33 -16.74 -4.18
C VAL A 296 -11.70 -17.39 -3.96
N PRO A 297 -12.73 -16.61 -3.56
CA PRO A 297 -14.10 -17.11 -3.47
C PRO A 297 -14.54 -17.71 -4.81
N GLN A 298 -15.00 -18.96 -4.78
CA GLN A 298 -15.35 -19.68 -6.00
C GLN A 298 -16.67 -19.15 -6.58
N PRO A 299 -16.76 -18.97 -7.92
CA PRO A 299 -18.02 -18.67 -8.56
C PRO A 299 -19.09 -19.72 -8.25
N THR A 300 -20.33 -19.25 -8.11
CA THR A 300 -21.51 -20.06 -7.84
C THR A 300 -22.53 -19.84 -8.97
N ASN A 301 -23.45 -20.78 -9.13
CA ASN A 301 -24.56 -20.66 -10.07
C ASN A 301 -25.80 -20.03 -9.40
N PHE A 302 -25.62 -19.19 -8.38
CA PHE A 302 -26.73 -18.62 -7.61
C PHE A 302 -27.60 -17.67 -8.46
N ALA A 303 -26.97 -16.78 -9.23
CA ALA A 303 -27.63 -15.85 -10.14
C ALA A 303 -26.66 -15.33 -11.20
N THR A 304 -27.18 -14.67 -12.25
CA THR A 304 -26.34 -13.83 -13.13
C THR A 304 -25.97 -12.53 -12.43
N ILE A 305 -24.81 -11.96 -12.74
CA ILE A 305 -24.32 -10.75 -12.07
C ILE A 305 -25.19 -9.52 -12.29
N ASP A 306 -25.92 -9.46 -13.41
CA ASP A 306 -26.84 -8.37 -13.74
C ASP A 306 -28.22 -8.50 -13.08
N ASN A 307 -28.52 -9.62 -12.41
CA ASN A 307 -29.79 -9.83 -11.73
C ASN A 307 -29.83 -9.14 -10.36
N VAL A 308 -30.18 -7.86 -10.36
CA VAL A 308 -30.30 -7.01 -9.16
C VAL A 308 -31.34 -7.53 -8.17
N ASP A 309 -32.42 -8.16 -8.66
CA ASP A 309 -33.50 -8.67 -7.81
C ASP A 309 -33.12 -9.97 -7.09
N ALA A 310 -32.09 -10.68 -7.59
CA ALA A 310 -31.57 -11.88 -6.92
C ALA A 310 -30.67 -11.55 -5.73
N VAL A 311 -30.19 -10.32 -5.57
CA VAL A 311 -29.27 -9.96 -4.48
C VAL A 311 -30.01 -10.00 -3.14
N PRO A 312 -29.64 -10.89 -2.20
CA PRO A 312 -30.36 -11.06 -0.96
C PRO A 312 -30.32 -9.81 -0.06
N PHE A 313 -31.38 -9.64 0.74
CA PHE A 313 -31.48 -8.65 1.83
C PHE A 313 -31.44 -7.17 1.43
N LEU A 314 -31.22 -6.84 0.16
CA LEU A 314 -31.12 -5.45 -0.28
C LEU A 314 -32.48 -4.75 -0.28
N SER A 315 -32.51 -3.56 0.32
CA SER A 315 -33.57 -2.57 0.08
C SER A 315 -33.45 -1.97 -1.33
N GLU A 316 -34.45 -1.19 -1.76
CA GLU A 316 -34.39 -0.42 -3.02
C GLU A 316 -33.15 0.49 -3.11
N ASN A 317 -32.63 0.98 -1.98
CA ASN A 317 -31.38 1.73 -1.94
C ASN A 317 -30.17 0.83 -2.22
N GLY A 318 -30.15 -0.38 -1.64
CA GLY A 318 -29.12 -1.38 -1.90
C GLY A 318 -29.12 -1.84 -3.35
N LYS A 319 -30.30 -2.08 -3.93
CA LYS A 319 -30.45 -2.45 -5.34
C LYS A 319 -29.86 -1.39 -6.29
N ARG A 320 -30.14 -0.10 -6.04
CA ARG A 320 -29.53 1.00 -6.79
C ARG A 320 -28.01 1.05 -6.61
N ALA A 321 -27.51 0.80 -5.40
CA ALA A 321 -26.08 0.73 -5.16
C ALA A 321 -25.41 -0.47 -5.85
N TYR A 322 -26.10 -1.61 -5.94
CA TYR A 322 -25.63 -2.76 -6.70
C TYR A 322 -25.58 -2.45 -8.21
N GLN A 323 -26.60 -1.79 -8.76
CA GLN A 323 -26.56 -1.29 -10.14
C GLN A 323 -25.36 -0.35 -10.39
N GLU A 324 -25.06 0.53 -9.43
CA GLU A 324 -23.87 1.37 -9.52
C GLU A 324 -22.58 0.53 -9.46
N TYR A 325 -22.51 -0.45 -8.57
CA TYR A 325 -21.39 -1.39 -8.44
C TYR A 325 -21.08 -2.10 -9.76
N LEU A 326 -22.10 -2.50 -10.54
CA LEU A 326 -21.92 -3.14 -11.85
C LEU A 326 -21.17 -2.26 -12.87
N THR A 327 -21.09 -0.95 -12.65
CA THR A 327 -20.34 -0.01 -13.51
C THR A 327 -18.89 0.22 -13.07
N LYS A 328 -18.48 -0.38 -11.93
CA LYS A 328 -17.16 -0.19 -11.32
C LYS A 328 -16.09 -1.03 -11.98
N MET A 329 -14.84 -0.60 -11.89
CA MET A 329 -13.71 -1.32 -12.50
C MET A 329 -13.29 -2.51 -11.63
N THR A 330 -12.81 -3.57 -12.26
CA THR A 330 -12.13 -4.67 -11.57
C THR A 330 -10.70 -4.26 -11.21
N PRO A 331 -10.14 -4.62 -10.04
CA PRO A 331 -10.71 -5.52 -9.05
C PRO A 331 -11.88 -4.87 -8.28
N ARG A 332 -12.97 -5.59 -8.04
CA ARG A 332 -14.12 -5.08 -7.27
C ARG A 332 -14.83 -6.14 -6.46
N ALA A 333 -15.43 -5.75 -5.35
CA ALA A 333 -16.20 -6.67 -4.51
C ALA A 333 -17.45 -6.00 -3.94
N PHE A 334 -18.51 -6.79 -3.77
CA PHE A 334 -19.76 -6.36 -3.15
C PHE A 334 -20.09 -7.30 -1.98
N ALA A 335 -20.28 -6.73 -0.79
CA ALA A 335 -20.62 -7.46 0.41
C ALA A 335 -22.03 -7.10 0.91
N ILE A 336 -22.74 -8.09 1.44
CA ILE A 336 -24.10 -7.96 1.98
C ILE A 336 -24.20 -8.63 3.35
N SER A 337 -25.19 -8.21 4.14
CA SER A 337 -25.55 -8.79 5.43
C SER A 337 -27.06 -9.12 5.49
N PRO A 338 -27.45 -10.16 6.26
CA PRO A 338 -28.86 -10.46 6.55
C PRO A 338 -29.67 -9.28 7.12
N THR A 339 -29.01 -8.28 7.73
CA THR A 339 -29.69 -7.09 8.27
C THR A 339 -30.05 -6.06 7.19
N GLY A 340 -29.72 -6.35 5.92
CA GLY A 340 -29.82 -5.42 4.80
C GLY A 340 -28.66 -4.44 4.68
N GLY A 341 -27.63 -4.59 5.52
CA GLY A 341 -26.35 -3.87 5.38
C GLY A 341 -25.60 -4.31 4.12
N TRP A 342 -24.92 -3.37 3.46
CA TRP A 342 -24.10 -3.63 2.29
C TRP A 342 -22.99 -2.59 2.16
N CYS A 343 -21.90 -2.96 1.49
CA CYS A 343 -20.93 -2.01 0.97
C CYS A 343 -20.18 -2.65 -0.21
N TRP A 344 -19.49 -1.82 -0.98
CA TRP A 344 -18.64 -2.29 -2.07
C TRP A 344 -17.34 -1.49 -2.13
N ALA A 345 -16.37 -2.09 -2.80
CA ALA A 345 -15.08 -1.50 -3.04
C ALA A 345 -14.62 -1.82 -4.47
N GLU A 346 -13.94 -0.87 -5.11
CA GLU A 346 -13.23 -1.06 -6.39
C GLU A 346 -11.74 -0.68 -6.24
N GLU A 347 -10.91 -1.20 -7.15
CA GLU A 347 -9.47 -0.98 -7.25
C GLU A 347 -8.69 -1.31 -5.96
N GLY A 348 -7.43 -0.88 -5.86
CA GLY A 348 -6.57 -1.14 -4.69
C GLY A 348 -6.18 -2.62 -4.51
N GLU A 349 -5.52 -2.90 -3.39
CA GLU A 349 -4.89 -4.21 -3.11
C GLU A 349 -5.91 -5.32 -2.81
N ASP A 350 -6.91 -5.03 -1.97
CA ASP A 350 -7.91 -6.01 -1.50
C ASP A 350 -9.32 -5.38 -1.41
N PRO A 351 -10.06 -5.26 -2.53
CA PRO A 351 -11.43 -4.78 -2.49
C PRO A 351 -12.37 -5.70 -1.71
N GLU A 352 -12.12 -7.00 -1.67
CA GLU A 352 -12.92 -7.99 -0.94
C GLU A 352 -12.94 -7.70 0.56
N ALA A 353 -11.76 -7.58 1.19
CA ALA A 353 -11.63 -7.25 2.60
C ALA A 353 -12.21 -5.88 2.92
N ARG A 354 -11.99 -4.88 2.07
CA ARG A 354 -12.54 -3.52 2.27
C ARG A 354 -14.06 -3.50 2.17
N ALA A 355 -14.65 -4.22 1.22
CA ALA A 355 -16.10 -4.32 1.10
C ALA A 355 -16.70 -5.00 2.33
N LEU A 356 -16.08 -6.10 2.81
CA LEU A 356 -16.49 -6.81 4.01
C LEU A 356 -16.39 -5.95 5.28
N ALA A 357 -15.26 -5.27 5.48
CA ALA A 357 -15.04 -4.41 6.64
C ALA A 357 -16.03 -3.25 6.68
N ALA A 358 -16.22 -2.56 5.54
CA ALA A 358 -17.14 -1.43 5.44
C ALA A 358 -18.62 -1.86 5.58
N CYS A 359 -18.97 -3.06 5.13
CA CYS A 359 -20.28 -3.65 5.40
C CYS A 359 -20.44 -3.98 6.90
N SER A 360 -19.42 -4.61 7.51
CA SER A 360 -19.47 -5.07 8.91
C SER A 360 -19.53 -3.90 9.89
N ALA A 361 -18.94 -2.75 9.56
CA ALA A 361 -19.08 -1.52 10.34
C ALA A 361 -20.54 -1.01 10.44
N LYS A 362 -21.47 -1.57 9.65
CA LYS A 362 -22.87 -1.16 9.54
C LYS A 362 -23.88 -2.26 9.86
N SER A 363 -23.39 -3.42 10.27
CA SER A 363 -24.25 -4.56 10.55
C SER A 363 -23.81 -5.23 11.85
N ASP A 364 -24.78 -5.62 12.66
CA ASP A 364 -24.60 -6.49 13.83
C ASP A 364 -24.63 -7.98 13.46
N GLN A 365 -24.75 -8.31 12.17
CA GLN A 365 -24.65 -9.67 11.63
C GLN A 365 -23.48 -9.79 10.65
N PRO A 366 -22.85 -10.99 10.53
CA PRO A 366 -21.69 -11.18 9.65
C PRO A 366 -21.97 -10.84 8.18
N CYS A 367 -21.24 -9.87 7.64
CA CYS A 367 -21.24 -9.56 6.21
C CYS A 367 -20.51 -10.64 5.41
N ARG A 368 -20.93 -10.84 4.17
CA ARG A 368 -20.35 -11.82 3.23
C ARG A 368 -20.31 -11.27 1.83
N LEU A 369 -19.34 -11.74 1.05
CA LEU A 369 -19.23 -11.42 -0.35
C LEU A 369 -20.40 -12.02 -1.12
N TYR A 370 -21.09 -11.17 -1.88
CA TYR A 370 -22.08 -11.58 -2.87
C TYR A 370 -21.43 -11.72 -4.25
N SER A 371 -20.59 -10.75 -4.61
CA SER A 371 -19.93 -10.69 -5.91
C SER A 371 -18.45 -10.32 -5.74
N VAL A 372 -17.60 -10.98 -6.52
CA VAL A 372 -16.19 -10.65 -6.71
C VAL A 372 -15.96 -10.54 -8.22
N ASP A 373 -15.54 -9.35 -8.65
CA ASP A 373 -15.38 -8.97 -10.06
C ASP A 373 -16.64 -9.20 -10.90
N GLU A 374 -16.59 -10.18 -11.80
CA GLU A 374 -17.66 -10.58 -12.72
C GLU A 374 -18.36 -11.86 -12.27
N HIS A 375 -18.13 -12.32 -11.04
CA HIS A 375 -18.62 -13.59 -10.54
C HIS A 375 -19.46 -13.45 -9.27
N ILE A 376 -20.60 -14.13 -9.26
CA ILE A 376 -21.40 -14.32 -8.04
C ILE A 376 -20.75 -15.41 -7.19
N VAL A 377 -20.38 -15.08 -5.96
CA VAL A 377 -19.71 -15.99 -5.01
C VAL A 377 -20.62 -16.36 -3.84
N TRP A 378 -21.88 -15.95 -3.90
CA TRP A 378 -22.87 -16.16 -2.85
C TRP A 378 -23.27 -17.63 -2.71
N ASN A 379 -23.17 -18.16 -1.48
CA ASN A 379 -23.61 -19.51 -1.16
C ASN A 379 -24.54 -19.50 0.08
N PRO A 380 -25.85 -19.79 -0.08
CA PRO A 380 -26.82 -19.77 1.02
C PRO A 380 -26.62 -20.88 2.07
N ASP A 381 -25.99 -22.01 1.72
CA ASP A 381 -25.75 -23.11 2.67
C ASP A 381 -24.56 -22.81 3.60
N LEU A 382 -23.55 -22.12 3.07
CA LEU A 382 -22.50 -21.52 3.91
C LEU A 382 -23.09 -20.36 4.72
N ALA A 383 -23.97 -19.56 4.09
CA ALA A 383 -25.00 -18.68 4.66
C ALA A 383 -25.41 -19.03 6.08
N GLU A 384 -26.07 -20.17 6.17
CA GLU A 384 -26.72 -20.67 7.37
C GLU A 384 -25.73 -21.26 8.37
N LYS A 385 -24.71 -22.02 7.90
CA LYS A 385 -23.71 -22.65 8.78
C LYS A 385 -22.89 -21.64 9.59
N ALA A 386 -22.46 -20.53 9.00
CA ALA A 386 -21.69 -19.53 9.75
C ALA A 386 -22.55 -18.68 10.70
N ALA A 387 -23.87 -18.56 10.46
CA ALA A 387 -24.79 -17.97 11.43
C ALA A 387 -24.96 -18.88 12.67
N VAL A 388 -24.96 -20.20 12.46
CA VAL A 388 -25.00 -21.21 13.54
C VAL A 388 -23.67 -21.27 14.32
N THR A 389 -22.51 -21.06 13.69
CA THR A 389 -21.22 -21.03 14.41
C THR A 389 -21.06 -19.77 15.27
N ALA A 390 -21.53 -18.61 14.78
CA ALA A 390 -21.49 -17.35 15.52
C ALA A 390 -22.42 -17.36 16.76
N SER A 391 -23.60 -17.99 16.67
CA SER A 391 -24.52 -18.12 17.81
C SER A 391 -24.04 -19.10 18.89
N ASN A 392 -23.10 -19.99 18.57
CA ASN A 392 -22.55 -20.99 19.48
C ASN A 392 -21.20 -20.59 20.10
N THR A 393 -20.66 -19.41 19.78
CA THR A 393 -19.42 -18.92 20.39
C THR A 393 -19.76 -18.21 21.71
N PRO A 394 -19.27 -18.69 22.89
CA PRO A 394 -19.57 -18.07 24.16
C PRO A 394 -19.06 -16.63 24.21
N ALA A 395 -19.87 -15.70 24.70
CA ALA A 395 -19.46 -14.32 24.92
C ALA A 395 -18.24 -14.26 25.87
N PRO A 396 -17.27 -13.35 25.64
CA PRO A 396 -16.16 -13.17 26.58
C PRO A 396 -16.71 -12.79 27.96
N VAL A 397 -16.28 -13.50 29.00
CA VAL A 397 -16.66 -13.21 30.38
C VAL A 397 -16.15 -11.81 30.73
N PRO A 398 -17.00 -10.88 31.21
CA PRO A 398 -16.57 -9.55 31.58
C PRO A 398 -15.54 -9.63 32.72
N ALA A 399 -14.42 -8.94 32.56
CA ALA A 399 -13.38 -8.86 33.56
C ALA A 399 -13.94 -8.23 34.85
N VAL A 400 -13.92 -9.00 35.94
CA VAL A 400 -14.27 -8.52 37.28
C VAL A 400 -13.20 -7.55 37.73
N THR A 401 -13.54 -6.26 37.82
CA THR A 401 -12.71 -5.24 38.46
C THR A 401 -12.74 -5.43 39.97
N GLY A 402 -11.87 -6.31 40.47
CA GLY A 402 -11.57 -6.42 41.89
C GLY A 402 -10.69 -5.26 42.34
N GLY A 403 -11.31 -4.16 42.81
CA GLY A 403 -10.63 -3.01 43.39
C GLY A 403 -11.03 -2.80 44.85
N GLY A 404 -10.50 -3.62 45.75
CA GLY A 404 -10.59 -3.41 47.19
C GLY A 404 -9.78 -2.18 47.61
N GLY A 405 -10.45 -1.20 48.22
CA GLY A 405 -9.79 -0.09 48.90
C GLY A 405 -9.18 -0.56 50.22
N GLY A 406 -7.85 -0.43 50.33
CA GLY A 406 -7.11 -0.64 51.57
C GLY A 406 -5.86 0.23 51.60
N SER A 407 -5.91 1.34 52.34
CA SER A 407 -4.76 2.19 52.64
C SER A 407 -3.69 1.44 53.46
N PRO A 408 -2.38 1.70 53.25
CA PRO A 408 -1.34 1.16 54.11
C PRO A 408 -1.10 2.09 55.31
N SER A 409 -1.17 1.53 56.51
CA SER A 409 -0.61 2.12 57.72
C SER A 409 0.45 1.19 58.30
N LEU A 410 1.57 1.79 58.67
CA LEU A 410 2.80 1.28 59.27
C LEU A 410 2.63 0.27 60.43
N GLY A 411 3.62 -0.61 60.56
CA GLY A 411 4.10 -1.08 61.87
C GLY A 411 4.54 -2.54 61.95
N GLY A 412 5.76 -2.78 62.46
CA GLY A 412 6.02 -3.96 63.29
C GLY A 412 7.00 -5.00 62.77
N THR A 413 8.27 -4.77 63.11
CA THR A 413 9.36 -5.70 63.44
C THR A 413 8.95 -7.15 63.87
N VAL A 414 9.71 -8.17 63.42
CA VAL A 414 10.44 -9.19 64.24
C VAL A 414 10.62 -10.56 63.54
N ALA A 415 11.90 -10.96 63.44
CA ALA A 415 12.54 -12.29 63.56
C ALA A 415 12.11 -13.54 62.74
N LEU A 416 13.05 -13.96 61.89
CA LEU A 416 13.84 -15.22 61.90
C LEU A 416 13.20 -16.61 62.17
N THR A 417 13.81 -17.58 61.46
CA THR A 417 13.79 -19.06 61.56
C THR A 417 12.64 -19.76 60.83
N ASN A 418 12.84 -20.77 59.97
CA ASN A 418 13.99 -21.60 59.57
C ASN A 418 13.84 -21.96 58.09
#